data_AF-A0A6J4QV45-F1
#
_entry.id   AF-A0A6J4QV45-F1
#
_cell.length_a   1.000
_cell.length_b   1.000
_cell.length_c   1.000
_cell.angle_alpha   90.00
_cell.angle_beta   90.00
_cell.angle_gamma   90.00
#
_symmetry.space_group_name_H-M   'P 1'
#
loop_
_entity.id
_entity.type
_entity.pdbx_description
1 polymer ?
#
loop_
_entity_poly.entity_id
_entity_poly.type
_entity_poly.pdbx_seq_one_letter_code
_entity_poly.pdbx_strand_id
1 'polypeptide(L)'
;MLAAVCFGVVLLAAVVSLWPGDFSPGEEMISPGAEDIAVSQEDTLYPTSDRLRFDGRPEVVYVYLRVENLDTYGDLQARVGRTSRTSALGRLFGGGGGLVVENVGEERLTVTYGGASGVVKFAVRPESGGLPSGEYTVAVYASSGRAGESSAVARKYFVVGARHG
;
A
#
# COMPACT_ATOMS: atom_id res chain seq x y z
N MET A 1 -2.34 -1.27 -70.99
CA MET A 1 -3.04 -2.03 -69.92
C MET A 1 -1.98 -2.39 -68.89
N LEU A 2 -1.86 -1.68 -67.76
CA LEU A 2 -2.65 -1.83 -66.52
C LEU A 2 -2.65 -3.32 -66.07
N ALA A 3 -2.14 -3.74 -64.91
CA ALA A 3 -1.79 -3.02 -63.69
C ALA A 3 -0.80 -3.86 -62.86
N ALA A 4 0.04 -3.17 -62.09
CA ALA A 4 0.80 -3.73 -60.98
C ALA A 4 -0.17 -4.21 -59.89
N VAL A 5 0.00 -5.45 -59.41
CA VAL A 5 -0.73 -5.93 -58.23
C VAL A 5 0.29 -6.19 -57.14
N CYS A 6 0.45 -5.19 -56.28
CA CYS A 6 1.15 -5.30 -55.02
C CYS A 6 0.32 -6.20 -54.09
N PHE A 7 0.82 -7.38 -53.74
CA PHE A 7 0.24 -8.19 -52.66
C PHE A 7 0.86 -7.75 -51.34
N GLY A 8 0.25 -6.72 -50.73
CA GLY A 8 0.55 -6.31 -49.36
C GLY A 8 -0.03 -7.35 -48.40
N VAL A 9 0.84 -8.16 -47.79
CA VAL A 9 0.47 -8.92 -46.59
C VAL A 9 0.42 -7.92 -45.44
N VAL A 10 -0.77 -7.40 -45.18
CA VAL A 10 -1.05 -6.64 -43.95
C VAL A 10 -1.01 -7.65 -42.81
N LEU A 11 0.16 -7.76 -42.18
CA LEU A 11 0.30 -8.37 -40.87
C LEU A 11 -0.49 -7.48 -39.90
N LEU A 12 -1.73 -7.89 -39.64
CA LEU A 12 -2.55 -7.34 -38.57
C LEU A 12 -1.86 -7.74 -37.25
N ALA A 13 -0.91 -6.91 -36.82
CA ALA A 13 -0.38 -7.00 -35.47
C ALA A 13 -1.54 -6.71 -34.54
N ALA A 14 -2.19 -7.77 -34.07
CA ALA A 14 -2.99 -7.70 -32.86
C ALA A 14 -2.04 -7.25 -31.75
N VAL A 15 -1.98 -5.95 -31.52
CA VAL A 15 -1.42 -5.40 -30.29
C VAL A 15 -2.42 -5.79 -29.22
N VAL A 16 -2.31 -7.04 -28.77
CA VAL A 16 -2.88 -7.48 -27.51
C VAL A 16 -2.09 -6.69 -26.47
N SER A 17 -2.61 -5.54 -26.08
CA SER A 17 -2.17 -4.83 -24.89
C SER A 17 -2.38 -5.78 -23.72
N LEU A 18 -1.37 -6.59 -23.41
CA LEU A 18 -1.23 -7.24 -22.12
C LEU A 18 -1.02 -6.10 -21.10
N TRP A 19 -2.13 -5.54 -20.61
CA TRP A 19 -2.10 -4.68 -19.44
C TRP A 19 -1.65 -5.51 -18.25
N PRO A 20 -0.57 -5.11 -17.54
CA PRO A 20 -0.20 -5.73 -16.29
C PRO A 20 -1.20 -5.30 -15.22
N GLY A 21 -2.12 -6.20 -14.84
CA GLY A 21 -2.97 -6.20 -13.63
C GLY A 21 -3.66 -4.88 -13.25
N ASP A 22 -5.00 -4.83 -13.32
CA ASP A 22 -5.78 -3.70 -12.84
C ASP A 22 -5.56 -3.49 -11.32
N PHE A 23 -4.78 -2.48 -10.94
CA PHE A 23 -4.65 -2.06 -9.55
C PHE A 23 -5.96 -1.40 -9.11
N SER A 24 -6.60 -1.98 -8.08
CA SER A 24 -7.77 -1.38 -7.44
C SER A 24 -7.40 -0.88 -6.04
N PRO A 25 -7.56 0.42 -5.74
CA PRO A 25 -7.48 0.91 -4.37
C PRO A 25 -8.48 0.20 -3.46
N GLY A 26 -8.14 0.07 -2.19
CA GLY A 26 -8.94 -0.65 -1.21
C GLY A 26 -8.09 -1.22 -0.08
N GLU A 27 -8.51 -2.36 0.45
CA GLU A 27 -7.89 -3.01 1.60
C GLU A 27 -8.13 -4.51 1.62
N GLU A 28 -7.32 -5.19 2.43
CA GLU A 28 -7.42 -6.62 2.67
C GLU A 28 -7.15 -6.89 4.16
N MET A 29 -8.15 -7.40 4.88
CA MET A 29 -8.00 -7.88 6.26
C MET A 29 -7.57 -9.33 6.23
N ILE A 30 -6.38 -9.63 6.76
CA ILE A 30 -5.77 -10.95 6.65
C ILE A 30 -5.90 -11.70 7.97
N SER A 31 -5.69 -11.00 9.09
CA SER A 31 -5.81 -11.58 10.42
C SER A 31 -7.22 -11.37 11.00
N PRO A 32 -7.80 -12.36 11.71
CA PRO A 32 -9.12 -12.24 12.33
C PRO A 32 -9.28 -11.08 13.33
N GLY A 33 -8.19 -10.63 13.96
CA GLY A 33 -8.20 -9.48 14.87
C GLY A 33 -7.89 -8.13 14.20
N ALA A 34 -7.84 -8.08 12.87
CA ALA A 34 -7.73 -6.84 12.11
C ALA A 34 -9.13 -6.36 11.72
N GLU A 35 -9.55 -5.23 12.29
CA GLU A 35 -10.91 -4.72 12.14
C GLU A 35 -11.05 -3.75 10.97
N ASP A 36 -10.04 -2.89 10.79
CA ASP A 36 -10.09 -1.81 9.79
C ASP A 36 -8.69 -1.25 9.56
N ILE A 37 -8.42 -0.79 8.34
CA ILE A 37 -7.21 -0.08 8.00
C ILE A 37 -7.55 1.18 7.19
N ALA A 38 -7.13 2.34 7.68
CA ALA A 38 -7.43 3.62 7.04
C ALA A 38 -6.17 4.41 6.74
N VAL A 39 -6.24 5.29 5.74
CA VAL A 39 -5.18 6.24 5.44
C VAL A 39 -5.66 7.68 5.42
N SER A 40 -4.83 8.58 5.92
CA SER A 40 -5.12 10.02 5.97
C SER A 40 -3.84 10.86 5.85
N GLN A 41 -3.97 12.11 5.42
CA GLN A 41 -2.92 13.12 5.50
C GLN A 41 -2.91 13.83 6.86
N GLU A 42 -3.99 13.69 7.63
CA GLU A 42 -4.16 14.35 8.91
C GLU A 42 -3.63 13.45 10.03
N ASP A 43 -2.90 14.07 10.96
CA ASP A 43 -2.44 13.44 12.20
C ASP A 43 -3.58 13.49 13.23
N THR A 44 -4.22 12.35 13.46
CA THR A 44 -5.37 12.21 14.35
C THR A 44 -5.26 10.91 15.16
N LEU A 45 -6.28 10.63 15.98
CA LEU A 45 -6.41 9.37 16.72
C LEU A 45 -6.87 8.24 15.78
N TYR A 46 -7.92 8.52 15.02
CA TYR A 46 -8.45 7.68 13.95
C TYR A 46 -9.22 8.56 12.96
N PRO A 47 -9.01 8.41 11.64
CA PRO A 47 -9.64 9.28 10.66
C PRO A 47 -11.14 9.01 10.57
N THR A 48 -11.94 10.08 10.40
CA THR A 48 -13.39 9.96 10.13
C THR A 48 -13.66 9.51 8.69
N SER A 49 -12.69 9.65 7.79
CA SER A 49 -12.78 9.25 6.39
C SER A 49 -11.50 8.58 5.92
N ASP A 50 -11.63 7.43 5.27
CA ASP A 50 -10.51 6.77 4.61
C ASP A 50 -10.31 7.31 3.18
N ARG A 51 -9.08 7.73 2.86
CA ARG A 51 -8.74 8.31 1.55
C ARG A 51 -7.94 7.35 0.68
N LEU A 52 -8.61 6.67 -0.25
CA LEU A 52 -7.97 5.78 -1.22
C LEU A 52 -7.22 6.49 -2.36
N ARG A 53 -7.45 7.80 -2.53
CA ARG A 53 -6.79 8.64 -3.53
C ARG A 53 -6.38 9.97 -2.91
N PHE A 54 -5.13 10.34 -3.13
CA PHE A 54 -4.56 11.61 -2.70
C PHE A 54 -4.22 12.46 -3.91
N ASP A 55 -4.73 13.69 -3.93
CA ASP A 55 -4.36 14.68 -4.93
C ASP A 55 -3.03 15.34 -4.57
N GLY A 56 -2.17 15.52 -5.58
CA GLY A 56 -0.84 16.10 -5.39
C GLY A 56 0.13 15.15 -4.67
N ARG A 57 1.18 15.72 -4.06
CA ARG A 57 2.27 14.96 -3.44
C ARG A 57 2.28 15.17 -1.93
N PRO A 58 1.52 14.38 -1.15
CA PRO A 58 1.52 14.50 0.31
C PRO A 58 2.91 14.31 0.89
N GLU A 59 3.29 15.16 1.84
CA GLU A 59 4.55 15.02 2.57
C GLU A 59 4.54 13.82 3.53
N VAL A 60 3.36 13.47 4.03
CA VAL A 60 3.13 12.31 4.88
C VAL A 60 1.76 11.70 4.58
N VAL A 61 1.69 10.37 4.62
CA VAL A 61 0.43 9.63 4.72
C VAL A 61 0.49 8.81 6.00
N TYR A 62 -0.45 9.06 6.90
CA TYR A 62 -0.64 8.26 8.10
C TYR A 62 -1.49 7.03 7.77
N VAL A 63 -1.06 5.88 8.26
CA VAL A 63 -1.74 4.60 8.14
C VAL A 63 -2.21 4.20 9.54
N TYR A 64 -3.50 3.95 9.67
CA TYR A 64 -4.16 3.59 10.92
C TYR A 64 -4.65 2.16 10.81
N LEU A 65 -4.26 1.30 11.75
CA LEU A 65 -4.77 -0.06 11.85
C LEU A 65 -5.58 -0.16 13.15
N ARG A 66 -6.87 -0.45 13.05
CA ARG A 66 -7.70 -0.82 14.19
C ARG A 66 -7.65 -2.33 14.37
N VAL A 67 -7.34 -2.75 15.58
CA VAL A 67 -7.28 -4.17 15.96
C VAL A 67 -8.20 -4.44 17.14
N GLU A 68 -8.79 -5.62 17.15
CA GLU A 68 -9.58 -6.14 18.27
C GLU A 68 -9.16 -7.58 18.55
N ASN A 69 -8.82 -7.86 19.80
CA ASN A 69 -8.36 -9.18 20.27
C ASN A 69 -7.33 -9.83 19.32
N LEU A 70 -6.34 -9.05 18.86
CA LEU A 70 -5.30 -9.58 17.98
C LEU A 70 -4.41 -10.55 18.77
N ASP A 71 -4.57 -11.84 18.48
CA ASP A 71 -3.92 -12.95 19.18
C ASP A 71 -2.39 -12.91 19.10
N THR A 72 -1.87 -12.53 17.93
CA THR A 72 -0.43 -12.36 17.70
C THR A 72 -0.10 -10.88 17.78
N TYR A 73 -0.11 -10.36 19.01
CA TYR A 73 0.43 -9.03 19.28
C TYR A 73 1.92 -9.15 19.67
N GLY A 74 2.78 -8.83 18.72
CA GLY A 74 4.16 -8.41 18.96
C GLY A 74 4.39 -7.09 18.22
N ASP A 75 5.64 -6.64 18.14
CA ASP A 75 5.98 -5.37 17.47
C ASP A 75 5.36 -5.31 16.07
N LEU A 76 4.33 -4.45 15.93
CA LEU A 76 3.65 -4.23 14.66
C LEU A 76 4.52 -3.34 13.78
N GLN A 77 4.74 -3.79 12.55
CA GLN A 77 5.61 -3.12 11.59
C GLN A 77 4.88 -2.92 10.29
N ALA A 78 4.89 -1.69 9.78
CA ALA A 78 4.38 -1.39 8.46
C ALA A 78 5.52 -1.38 7.43
N ARG A 79 5.27 -2.01 6.28
CA ARG A 79 6.14 -1.99 5.11
C ARG A 79 5.38 -1.37 3.97
N VAL A 80 6.01 -0.43 3.27
CA VAL A 80 5.43 0.23 2.10
C VAL A 80 6.13 -0.22 0.84
N GLY A 81 5.34 -0.54 -0.17
CA GLY A 81 5.78 -0.79 -1.54
C GLY A 81 5.08 0.17 -2.49
N ARG A 82 5.77 0.55 -3.57
CA ARG A 82 5.20 1.33 -4.67
C ARG A 82 5.16 0.45 -5.91
N THR A 83 3.97 0.25 -6.47
CA THR A 83 3.81 -0.45 -7.74
C THR A 83 4.10 0.56 -8.84
N SER A 84 5.28 0.47 -9.46
CA SER A 84 5.57 1.16 -10.72
C SER A 84 5.34 0.19 -11.88
N ARG A 85 5.05 0.71 -13.07
CA ARG A 85 4.65 -0.01 -14.31
C ARG A 85 5.59 -1.14 -14.80
N THR A 86 6.59 -1.54 -14.01
CA THR A 86 7.63 -2.50 -14.38
C THR A 86 7.90 -3.56 -13.32
N SER A 87 7.06 -3.80 -12.32
CA SER A 87 7.40 -4.84 -11.34
C SER A 87 6.25 -5.63 -10.74
N ALA A 88 6.24 -6.89 -11.16
CA ALA A 88 5.80 -8.02 -10.35
C ALA A 88 6.38 -7.87 -8.93
N LEU A 89 5.49 -7.98 -7.94
CA LEU A 89 5.61 -7.79 -6.49
C LEU A 89 6.78 -8.50 -5.75
N GLY A 90 7.78 -9.06 -6.45
CA GLY A 90 8.80 -9.94 -5.87
C GLY A 90 10.24 -9.42 -5.80
N ARG A 91 10.58 -8.25 -6.35
CA ARG A 91 11.98 -7.73 -6.33
C ARG A 91 12.17 -6.34 -5.69
N LEU A 92 11.13 -5.70 -5.15
CA LEU A 92 11.07 -4.23 -5.04
C LEU A 92 10.99 -3.64 -3.62
N PHE A 93 11.51 -4.31 -2.60
CA PHE A 93 11.74 -3.66 -1.30
C PHE A 93 13.07 -2.86 -1.25
N GLY A 94 13.70 -2.56 -2.40
CA GLY A 94 15.04 -1.97 -2.45
C GLY A 94 15.41 -1.20 -3.72
N GLY A 95 14.49 -0.48 -4.37
CA GLY A 95 14.87 0.28 -5.56
C GLY A 95 13.89 1.35 -6.01
N GLY A 96 14.19 2.61 -5.65
CA GLY A 96 13.71 3.79 -6.39
C GLY A 96 12.93 4.80 -5.55
N GLY A 97 13.66 5.62 -4.78
CA GLY A 97 13.15 6.69 -3.91
C GLY A 97 12.77 6.13 -2.54
N GLY A 98 13.66 6.31 -1.55
CA GLY A 98 13.44 5.70 -0.24
C GLY A 98 12.16 6.21 0.40
N LEU A 99 11.30 5.28 0.77
CA LEU A 99 10.14 5.53 1.61
C LEU A 99 10.52 5.10 3.02
N VAL A 100 10.34 6.01 3.96
CA VAL A 100 10.53 5.74 5.38
C VAL A 100 9.16 5.45 5.97
N VAL A 101 9.08 4.36 6.72
CA VAL A 101 7.90 4.02 7.51
C VAL A 101 8.29 4.03 8.97
N GLU A 102 7.60 4.85 9.74
CA GLU A 102 7.85 5.02 11.16
C GLU A 102 6.60 4.61 11.94
N ASN A 103 6.75 3.81 12.99
CA ASN A 103 5.69 3.64 13.99
C ASN A 103 5.64 4.92 14.82
N VAL A 104 4.57 5.70 14.65
CA VAL A 104 4.43 7.01 15.29
C VAL A 104 3.52 6.98 16.51
N GLY A 105 2.87 5.85 16.80
CA GLY A 105 2.08 5.72 18.02
C GLY A 105 1.16 4.52 18.08
N GLU A 106 0.92 4.10 19.31
CA GLU A 106 0.03 3.02 19.71
C GLU A 106 -1.11 3.63 20.54
N GLU A 107 -2.05 4.26 19.85
CA GLU A 107 -3.09 5.04 20.49
C GLU A 107 -4.20 4.13 21.03
N ARG A 108 -4.32 4.10 22.37
CA ARG A 108 -5.32 3.30 23.10
C ARG A 108 -5.15 1.78 22.96
N LEU A 109 -3.94 1.30 22.63
CA LEU A 109 -3.68 -0.13 22.69
C LEU A 109 -3.81 -0.64 24.13
N THR A 110 -4.76 -1.54 24.31
CA THR A 110 -4.93 -2.32 25.54
C THR A 110 -4.49 -3.74 25.23
N VAL A 111 -3.48 -4.21 25.97
CA VAL A 111 -2.95 -5.56 25.84
C VAL A 111 -3.42 -6.39 27.03
N THR A 112 -4.12 -7.48 26.77
CA THR A 112 -4.59 -8.41 27.81
C THR A 112 -4.16 -9.84 27.47
N TYR A 113 -4.44 -10.78 28.38
CA TYR A 113 -4.13 -12.20 28.18
C TYR A 113 -4.83 -12.79 26.93
N GLY A 114 -5.88 -12.13 26.41
CA GLY A 114 -6.61 -12.53 25.19
C GLY A 114 -6.23 -11.78 23.91
N GLY A 115 -5.14 -11.01 23.90
CA GLY A 115 -4.67 -10.27 22.72
C GLY A 115 -4.67 -8.75 22.89
N ALA A 116 -4.35 -8.03 21.81
CA ALA A 116 -4.32 -6.58 21.79
C ALA A 116 -5.51 -5.96 21.06
N SER A 117 -6.05 -4.88 21.63
CA SER A 117 -7.15 -4.11 21.05
C SER A 117 -6.84 -2.63 21.08
N GLY A 118 -7.15 -1.89 20.01
CA GLY A 118 -6.96 -0.45 19.91
C GLY A 118 -6.51 -0.02 18.51
N VAL A 119 -5.78 1.10 18.40
CA VAL A 119 -5.31 1.64 17.12
C VAL A 119 -3.80 1.77 17.09
N VAL A 120 -3.19 1.37 15.99
CA VAL A 120 -1.77 1.62 15.69
C VAL A 120 -1.64 2.58 14.53
N LYS A 121 -0.73 3.54 14.64
CA LYS A 121 -0.50 4.59 13.65
C LYS A 121 0.93 4.54 13.13
N PHE A 122 1.06 4.50 11.81
CA PHE A 122 2.34 4.58 11.10
C PHE A 122 2.38 5.83 10.22
N ALA A 123 3.54 6.46 10.10
CA ALA A 123 3.78 7.53 9.13
C ALA A 123 4.57 7.00 7.94
N VAL A 124 4.03 7.19 6.73
CA VAL A 124 4.72 6.92 5.47
C VAL A 124 5.19 8.25 4.89
N ARG A 125 6.52 8.40 4.77
CA ARG A 125 7.17 9.62 4.29
C ARG A 125 8.17 9.28 3.18
N PRO A 126 8.36 10.16 2.19
CA PRO A 126 9.52 10.07 1.33
C PRO A 126 10.77 10.55 2.11
N GLU A 127 11.96 10.09 1.71
CA GLU A 127 13.23 10.65 2.22
C GLU A 127 13.39 12.14 1.90
N SER A 128 12.78 12.61 0.80
CA SER A 128 12.76 14.03 0.44
C SER A 128 11.53 14.40 -0.38
N GLY A 129 11.03 15.63 -0.18
CA GLY A 129 9.86 16.17 -0.89
C GLY A 129 8.54 15.55 -0.44
N GLY A 130 7.59 15.45 -1.36
CA GLY A 130 6.31 14.75 -1.16
C GLY A 130 6.27 13.40 -1.87
N LEU A 131 5.39 12.51 -1.41
CA LEU A 131 5.21 11.17 -1.97
C LEU A 131 5.04 11.23 -3.49
N PRO A 132 5.88 10.50 -4.25
CA PRO A 132 5.76 10.45 -5.70
C PRO A 132 4.39 9.96 -6.15
N SER A 133 3.93 10.42 -7.32
CA SER A 133 2.68 9.92 -7.90
C SER A 133 2.78 8.43 -8.24
N GLY A 134 1.79 7.64 -7.91
CA GLY A 134 1.75 6.21 -8.23
C GLY A 134 0.84 5.43 -7.30
N GLU A 135 0.91 4.11 -7.44
CA GLU A 135 0.15 3.15 -6.66
C GLU A 135 0.99 2.67 -5.47
N TYR A 136 0.36 2.65 -4.31
CA TYR A 136 1.00 2.31 -3.04
C TYR A 136 0.30 1.11 -2.42
N THR A 137 1.12 0.20 -1.90
CA THR A 137 0.68 -0.89 -1.03
C THR A 137 1.37 -0.73 0.31
N VAL A 138 0.60 -0.66 1.38
CA VAL A 138 1.12 -0.75 2.75
C VAL A 138 0.67 -2.07 3.33
N ALA A 139 1.62 -2.89 3.77
CA ALA A 139 1.35 -4.14 4.48
C ALA A 139 1.81 -3.99 5.93
N VAL A 140 0.90 -4.23 6.86
CA VAL A 140 1.20 -4.26 8.30
C VAL A 140 1.42 -5.70 8.71
N TYR A 141 2.50 -5.95 9.44
CA TYR A 141 2.90 -7.27 9.91
C TYR A 141 2.95 -7.30 11.43
N ALA A 142 2.54 -8.41 12.02
CA ALA A 142 2.81 -8.75 13.40
C ALA A 142 4.04 -9.62 13.47
N SER A 143 5.02 -9.23 14.29
CA SER A 143 6.14 -10.09 14.63
C SER A 143 5.69 -11.07 15.70
N SER A 144 5.69 -12.37 15.40
CA SER A 144 5.61 -13.36 16.47
C SER A 144 7.02 -13.50 17.05
N GLY A 145 7.21 -13.25 18.36
CA GLY A 145 8.53 -13.27 19.01
C GLY A 145 9.28 -14.61 18.96
N ARG A 146 8.79 -15.62 18.22
CA ARG A 146 9.49 -16.87 17.91
C ARG A 146 9.98 -16.83 16.46
N ALA A 147 11.30 -16.95 16.29
CA ALA A 147 11.97 -17.25 15.03
C ALA A 147 11.74 -16.29 13.84
N GLY A 148 11.49 -15.00 14.08
CA GLY A 148 11.49 -13.98 13.01
C GLY A 148 10.35 -14.12 11.99
N GLU A 149 9.40 -15.02 12.23
CA GLU A 149 8.22 -15.18 11.39
C GLU A 149 7.28 -14.00 11.64
N SER A 150 7.13 -13.16 10.62
CA SER A 150 6.18 -12.04 10.61
C SER A 150 4.99 -12.41 9.75
N SER A 151 3.79 -12.36 10.31
CA SER A 151 2.54 -12.60 9.57
C SER A 151 1.92 -11.28 9.15
N ALA A 152 1.35 -11.23 7.93
CA ALA A 152 0.62 -10.05 7.48
C ALA A 152 -0.72 -9.96 8.22
N VAL A 153 -0.99 -8.79 8.79
CA VAL A 153 -2.21 -8.49 9.55
C VAL A 153 -3.26 -7.86 8.64
N ALA A 154 -2.85 -6.85 7.87
CA ALA A 154 -3.70 -6.10 6.96
C ALA A 154 -2.88 -5.50 5.82
N ARG A 155 -3.56 -5.18 4.71
CA ARG A 155 -2.99 -4.41 3.60
C ARG A 155 -3.89 -3.26 3.21
N LYS A 156 -3.28 -2.13 2.85
CA LYS A 156 -3.93 -0.96 2.24
C LYS A 156 -3.37 -0.72 0.85
N TYR A 157 -4.26 -0.41 -0.09
CA TYR A 157 -3.95 -0.04 -1.46
C TYR A 157 -4.49 1.37 -1.73
N PHE A 158 -3.64 2.33 -2.07
CA PHE A 158 -4.04 3.70 -2.38
C PHE A 158 -3.23 4.30 -3.52
N VAL A 159 -3.73 5.41 -4.08
CA VAL A 159 -3.07 6.12 -5.20
C VAL A 159 -2.70 7.54 -4.78
N VAL A 160 -1.50 7.96 -5.19
CA VAL A 160 -1.07 9.36 -5.15
C VAL A 160 -1.07 9.90 -6.58
N GLY A 161 -1.90 10.90 -6.86
CA GLY A 161 -2.04 11.51 -8.17
C GLY A 161 -1.02 12.63 -8.43
N ALA A 162 -0.80 12.96 -9.70
CA ALA A 162 -0.14 14.23 -10.02
C ALA A 162 -1.10 15.40 -9.71
N ARG A 163 -0.57 16.53 -9.23
CA ARG A 163 -1.36 17.75 -9.11
C ARG A 163 -1.68 18.21 -10.53
N HIS A 164 -2.96 18.18 -10.93
CA HIS A 164 -3.40 18.86 -12.13
C HIS A 164 -3.40 20.36 -11.79
N GLY A 165 -2.49 21.09 -12.43
CA GLY A 165 -2.41 22.55 -12.40
C GLY A 165 -3.18 23.16 -13.56
#